data_AF-A0AAE2EKB8-F1
#
_entry.id   AF-A0AAE2EKB8-F1
#
_cell.length_a   1.000
_cell.length_b   1.000
_cell.length_c   1.000
_cell.angle_alpha   90.00
_cell.angle_beta   90.00
_cell.angle_gamma   90.00
#
_symmetry.space_group_name_H-M   'P 1'
#
loop_
_entity.id
_entity.type
_entity.pdbx_description
1 polymer ?
#
loop_
_entity_poly.entity_id
_entity_poly.type
_entity_poly.pdbx_seq_one_letter_code
_entity_poly.pdbx_strand_id
1 'polypeptide(L)'
;MNSPIIFDAEADKKLMDGLLDIKLKIQHDNKLMISFRNLMAKDKFQPGKTQELFKQLSNPNAVFTTIEKYFLAKNLYTLTRDETISPENYFPPNRIKEMELNWEGYESEEVSFPYTFTDVTKVSEDNFIFLVKASELHKLYESQLLRYNPKAQRTDKTLYIEEIEDEIPVPDLVEASVEAIAKLVEQNDLNKSVLTFNALLGSSEEGIELLFDPEERKLTVTKGTQLDVIDGWHRLNGINRAFRRNPSVNDFYLKVDLYNYTMKKARKHFGQQNTINPVAKSKVAEMSENDYLSTIINFIRDNSDIGEYIKVNSDEIFRNEKFVITFQRFVSGLKMVLNALNYKVDNLAEARKLGMYLTEVFNTVFNSYIDDFTNHSFGKERRSLITASPVIIGILALGVKMKQESKSAEEIDKALLNVDFSMDNDLWKSLKVLNNKKHVQFRYGLKHVIDYFSKLDV
;
A
#
# COMPACT_ATOMS: atom_id res chain seq x y z
N MET A 1 21.66 44.83 -33.40
CA MET A 1 21.07 43.78 -34.27
C MET A 1 19.67 43.55 -33.76
N ASN A 2 18.65 43.71 -34.61
CA ASN A 2 17.25 43.53 -34.22
C ASN A 2 17.01 42.06 -33.89
N SER A 3 16.91 41.72 -32.59
CA SER A 3 16.63 40.37 -32.15
C SER A 3 15.25 39.94 -32.66
N PRO A 4 15.15 38.82 -33.40
CA PRO A 4 13.90 38.38 -33.99
C PRO A 4 12.94 37.89 -32.90
N ILE A 5 11.91 38.67 -32.63
CA ILE A 5 10.84 38.32 -31.69
C ILE A 5 9.92 37.29 -32.35
N ILE A 6 9.38 36.31 -31.60
CA ILE A 6 8.31 35.38 -32.04
C ILE A 6 6.98 36.15 -32.25
N PHE A 7 7.01 37.03 -33.24
CA PHE A 7 5.92 37.57 -34.03
C PHE A 7 6.26 37.48 -35.54
N ASP A 8 7.44 36.95 -35.89
CA ASP A 8 7.90 36.68 -37.25
C ASP A 8 7.99 35.16 -37.50
N ALA A 9 7.39 34.70 -38.61
CA ALA A 9 7.38 33.29 -39.00
C ALA A 9 8.79 32.73 -39.25
N GLU A 10 9.74 33.59 -39.63
CA GLU A 10 11.14 33.17 -39.82
C GLU A 10 11.82 32.86 -38.48
N ALA A 11 11.57 33.69 -37.45
CA ALA A 11 12.10 33.50 -36.10
C ALA A 11 11.56 32.22 -35.46
N ASP A 12 10.25 31.99 -35.61
CA ASP A 12 9.57 30.81 -35.10
C ASP A 12 10.13 29.52 -35.73
N LYS A 13 10.30 29.53 -37.06
CA LYS A 13 10.89 28.41 -37.78
C LYS A 13 12.32 28.11 -37.31
N LYS A 14 13.17 29.14 -37.16
CA LYS A 14 14.55 28.98 -36.66
C LYS A 14 14.60 28.35 -35.27
N LEU A 15 13.73 28.80 -34.35
CA LEU A 15 13.64 28.21 -33.02
C LEU A 15 13.23 26.74 -33.09
N MET A 16 12.19 26.41 -33.86
CA MET A 16 11.69 25.03 -33.97
C MET A 16 12.73 24.09 -34.60
N ASP A 17 13.45 24.54 -35.62
CA ASP A 17 14.55 23.78 -36.25
C ASP A 17 15.69 23.53 -35.24
N GLY A 18 16.05 24.54 -34.43
CA GLY A 18 17.04 24.40 -33.36
C GLY A 18 16.60 23.44 -32.25
N LEU A 19 15.33 23.50 -31.83
CA LEU A 19 14.76 22.57 -30.84
C LEU A 19 14.77 21.12 -31.35
N LEU A 20 14.50 20.91 -32.64
CA LEU A 20 14.57 19.59 -33.26
C LEU A 20 16.01 19.05 -33.29
N ASP A 21 16.99 19.88 -33.65
CA ASP A 21 18.41 19.48 -33.64
C ASP A 21 18.88 19.09 -32.24
N ILE A 22 18.54 19.90 -31.23
CA ILE A 22 18.85 19.57 -29.82
C ILE A 22 18.17 18.28 -29.37
N LYS A 23 16.90 18.09 -29.73
CA LYS A 23 16.20 16.83 -29.45
C LYS A 23 16.97 15.63 -30.01
N LEU A 24 17.41 15.69 -31.27
CA LEU A 24 18.12 14.58 -31.91
C LEU A 24 19.44 14.25 -31.20
N LYS A 25 20.11 15.26 -30.62
CA LYS A 25 21.33 15.10 -29.81
C LYS A 25 21.06 14.43 -28.46
N ILE A 26 19.97 14.81 -27.76
CA ILE A 26 19.75 14.37 -26.37
C ILE A 26 18.81 13.17 -26.22
N GLN A 27 18.02 12.81 -27.24
CA GLN A 27 16.96 11.78 -27.14
C GLN A 27 17.45 10.38 -26.73
N HIS A 28 18.73 10.07 -26.92
CA HIS A 28 19.35 8.80 -26.56
C HIS A 28 20.22 8.88 -25.29
N ASP A 29 20.37 10.07 -24.70
CA ASP A 29 21.09 10.27 -23.44
C ASP A 29 20.10 10.26 -22.28
N ASN A 30 20.03 9.14 -21.57
CA ASN A 30 19.11 8.95 -20.45
C ASN A 30 19.32 10.00 -19.33
N LYS A 31 20.56 10.42 -19.07
CA LYS A 31 20.89 11.38 -18.00
C LYS A 31 20.41 12.78 -18.35
N LEU A 32 20.63 13.21 -19.59
CA LEU A 32 20.13 14.49 -20.09
C LEU A 32 18.59 14.50 -20.18
N MET A 33 17.97 13.39 -20.60
CA MET A 33 16.51 13.26 -20.65
C MET A 33 15.85 13.30 -19.27
N ILE A 34 16.44 12.66 -18.25
CA ILE A 34 15.98 12.77 -16.86
C ILE A 34 16.11 14.22 -16.37
N SER A 35 17.26 14.85 -16.64
CA SER A 35 17.51 16.24 -16.24
C SER A 35 16.52 17.21 -16.91
N PHE A 36 16.21 16.99 -18.18
CA PHE A 36 15.21 17.76 -18.92
C PHE A 36 13.81 17.62 -18.32
N ARG A 37 13.38 16.39 -18.04
CA ARG A 37 12.07 16.14 -17.39
C ARG A 37 11.97 16.80 -16.02
N ASN A 38 13.04 16.76 -15.23
CA ASN A 38 13.09 17.40 -13.90
C ASN A 38 13.01 18.93 -13.99
N LEU A 39 13.65 19.54 -14.99
CA LEU A 39 13.57 20.98 -15.22
C LEU A 39 12.17 21.40 -15.69
N MET A 40 11.58 20.67 -16.63
CA MET A 40 10.20 20.88 -17.08
C MET A 40 9.19 20.72 -15.93
N ALA A 41 9.40 19.74 -15.04
CA ALA A 41 8.57 19.55 -13.85
C ALA A 41 8.66 20.73 -12.86
N LYS A 42 9.83 21.35 -12.69
CA LYS A 42 9.98 22.58 -11.88
C LYS A 42 9.19 23.75 -12.47
N ASP A 43 9.10 23.81 -13.79
CA ASP A 43 8.25 24.74 -14.51
C ASP A 43 6.80 24.22 -14.65
N LYS A 44 6.34 23.33 -13.77
CA LYS A 44 4.95 22.83 -13.70
C LYS A 44 4.46 22.08 -14.95
N PHE A 45 5.35 21.54 -15.77
CA PHE A 45 4.97 20.60 -16.84
C PHE A 45 4.96 19.18 -16.30
N GLN A 46 3.81 18.51 -16.38
CA GLN A 46 3.71 17.10 -16.02
C GLN A 46 4.65 16.24 -16.88
N PRO A 47 5.20 15.13 -16.35
CA PRO A 47 6.11 14.25 -17.10
C PRO A 47 5.50 13.72 -18.41
N GLY A 48 4.20 13.42 -18.41
CA GLY A 48 3.47 12.97 -19.59
C GLY A 48 3.43 14.03 -20.70
N LYS A 49 3.04 15.26 -20.34
CA LYS A 49 3.00 16.38 -21.28
C LYS A 49 4.39 16.77 -21.78
N THR A 50 5.40 16.73 -20.90
CA THR A 50 6.80 16.93 -21.27
C THR A 50 7.25 15.93 -22.34
N GLN A 51 6.92 14.64 -22.16
CA GLN A 51 7.25 13.59 -23.12
C GLN A 51 6.49 13.76 -24.44
N GLU A 52 5.22 14.17 -24.38
CA GLU A 52 4.39 14.46 -25.55
C GLU A 52 4.99 15.60 -26.38
N LEU A 53 5.25 16.75 -25.77
CA LEU A 53 5.85 17.93 -26.42
C LEU A 53 7.21 17.58 -27.04
N PHE A 54 8.05 16.87 -26.27
CA PHE A 54 9.34 16.42 -26.77
C PHE A 54 9.20 15.49 -27.97
N LYS A 55 8.23 14.57 -27.97
CA LYS A 55 7.96 13.69 -29.12
C LYS A 55 7.44 14.48 -30.32
N GLN A 56 6.53 15.42 -30.10
CA GLN A 56 5.92 16.27 -31.13
C GLN A 56 6.92 17.14 -31.88
N LEU A 57 8.10 17.45 -31.32
CA LEU A 57 9.14 18.21 -32.03
C LEU A 57 9.57 17.57 -33.36
N SER A 58 9.43 16.24 -33.51
CA SER A 58 9.74 15.55 -34.78
C SER A 58 8.56 15.49 -35.75
N ASN A 59 7.39 16.00 -35.39
CA ASN A 59 6.21 16.04 -36.23
C ASN A 59 6.12 17.42 -36.92
N PRO A 60 6.29 17.50 -38.25
CA PRO A 60 6.22 18.77 -38.99
C PRO A 60 4.87 19.50 -38.86
N ASN A 61 3.81 18.78 -38.51
CA ASN A 61 2.45 19.30 -38.36
C ASN A 61 2.08 19.60 -36.90
N ALA A 62 3.00 19.43 -35.94
CA ALA A 62 2.72 19.73 -34.55
C ALA A 62 2.60 21.24 -34.33
N VAL A 63 1.52 21.64 -33.66
CA VAL A 63 1.27 23.03 -33.30
C VAL A 63 1.63 23.22 -31.84
N PHE A 64 2.60 24.09 -31.58
CA PHE A 64 3.01 24.47 -30.23
C PHE A 64 2.53 25.89 -29.92
N THR A 65 2.03 26.10 -28.71
CA THR A 65 1.76 27.42 -28.15
C THR A 65 3.06 28.18 -27.90
N THR A 66 2.98 29.51 -27.79
CA THR A 66 4.14 30.36 -27.48
C THR A 66 4.77 30.00 -26.12
N ILE A 67 3.94 29.62 -25.14
CA ILE A 67 4.39 29.23 -23.80
C ILE A 67 5.15 27.89 -23.85
N GLU A 68 4.63 26.90 -24.57
CA GLU A 68 5.31 25.62 -24.78
C GLU A 68 6.68 25.81 -25.44
N LYS A 69 6.75 26.62 -26.51
CA LYS A 69 8.01 26.94 -27.20
C LYS A 69 9.01 27.59 -26.25
N TYR A 70 8.54 28.52 -25.41
CA TYR A 70 9.38 29.20 -24.43
C TYR A 70 9.97 28.23 -23.40
N PHE A 71 9.14 27.42 -22.75
CA PHE A 71 9.61 26.50 -21.72
C PHE A 71 10.46 25.36 -22.29
N LEU A 72 10.18 24.90 -23.51
CA LEU A 72 11.06 23.97 -24.22
C LEU A 72 12.44 24.60 -24.47
N ALA A 73 12.47 25.81 -25.02
CA ALA A 73 13.71 26.55 -25.27
C ALA A 73 14.50 26.82 -23.99
N LYS A 74 13.84 27.33 -22.94
CA LYS A 74 14.43 27.63 -21.63
C LYS A 74 15.10 26.41 -21.02
N ASN A 75 14.37 25.29 -20.94
CA ASN A 75 14.84 24.11 -20.24
C ASN A 75 15.90 23.35 -21.04
N LEU A 76 15.77 23.29 -22.37
CA LEU A 76 16.80 22.69 -23.21
C LEU A 76 18.06 23.56 -23.26
N TYR A 77 17.94 24.88 -23.36
CA TYR A 77 19.09 25.80 -23.29
C TYR A 77 19.82 25.71 -21.95
N THR A 78 19.09 25.58 -20.84
CA THR A 78 19.69 25.42 -19.51
C THR A 78 20.59 24.17 -19.43
N LEU A 79 20.21 23.11 -20.14
CA LEU A 79 20.97 21.86 -20.21
C LEU A 79 22.13 21.89 -21.20
N THR A 80 21.89 22.38 -22.42
CA THR A 80 22.84 22.25 -23.54
C THR A 80 23.72 23.48 -23.72
N ARG A 81 23.27 24.65 -23.23
CA ARG A 81 23.87 25.97 -23.49
C ARG A 81 24.04 26.29 -24.98
N ASP A 82 23.20 25.69 -25.82
CA ASP A 82 23.23 25.90 -27.27
C ASP A 82 22.50 27.21 -27.63
N GLU A 83 23.27 28.20 -28.07
CA GLU A 83 22.77 29.54 -28.40
C GLU A 83 21.69 29.55 -29.50
N THR A 84 21.59 28.49 -30.30
CA THR A 84 20.55 28.36 -31.34
C THR A 84 19.13 28.34 -30.75
N ILE A 85 18.96 27.96 -29.48
CA ILE A 85 17.66 27.89 -28.79
C ILE A 85 17.59 28.84 -27.57
N SER A 86 18.53 29.78 -27.45
CA SER A 86 18.54 30.73 -26.32
C SER A 86 17.24 31.56 -26.30
N PRO A 87 16.42 31.51 -25.23
CA PRO A 87 15.13 32.19 -25.20
C PRO A 87 15.21 33.70 -25.43
N GLU A 88 16.29 34.36 -24.98
CA GLU A 88 16.48 35.80 -25.13
C GLU A 88 16.60 36.25 -26.60
N ASN A 89 16.97 35.33 -27.50
CA ASN A 89 17.04 35.59 -28.93
C ASN A 89 15.66 35.64 -29.59
N TYR A 90 14.64 35.06 -28.96
CA TYR A 90 13.33 34.81 -29.56
C TYR A 90 12.16 35.46 -28.79
N PHE A 91 12.31 35.68 -27.49
CA PHE A 91 11.26 36.21 -26.62
C PHE A 91 11.70 37.54 -25.97
N PRO A 92 10.86 38.59 -25.99
CA PRO A 92 11.16 39.86 -25.34
C PRO A 92 11.22 39.71 -23.81
N PRO A 93 12.12 40.40 -23.09
CA PRO A 93 12.26 40.25 -21.65
C PRO A 93 10.97 40.51 -20.84
N ASN A 94 10.16 41.47 -21.25
CA ASN A 94 8.86 41.74 -20.63
C ASN A 94 7.86 40.58 -20.83
N ARG A 95 7.87 39.96 -22.01
CA ARG A 95 7.02 38.81 -22.33
C ARG A 95 7.48 37.54 -21.62
N ILE A 96 8.79 37.33 -21.48
CA ILE A 96 9.37 36.27 -20.64
C ILE A 96 8.82 36.39 -19.22
N LYS A 97 8.97 37.58 -18.63
CA LYS A 97 8.51 37.84 -17.27
C LYS A 97 7.01 37.63 -17.10
N GLU A 98 6.21 38.06 -18.08
CA GLU A 98 4.76 37.84 -18.10
C GLU A 98 4.41 36.35 -18.19
N MET A 99 5.06 35.60 -19.09
CA MET A 99 4.84 34.15 -19.25
C MET A 99 5.23 33.39 -17.98
N GLU A 100 6.35 33.72 -17.33
CA GLU A 100 6.77 33.05 -16.10
C GLU A 100 5.88 33.37 -14.90
N LEU A 101 5.38 34.61 -14.78
CA LEU A 101 4.50 35.02 -13.68
C LEU A 101 3.08 34.45 -13.81
N ASN A 102 2.55 34.39 -15.04
CA ASN A 102 1.17 33.95 -15.31
C ASN A 102 1.07 32.45 -15.61
N TRP A 103 2.18 31.72 -15.64
CA TRP A 103 2.16 30.28 -15.89
C TRP A 103 1.79 29.48 -14.64
N GLU A 104 0.57 28.95 -14.67
CA GLU A 104 0.04 28.10 -13.60
C GLU A 104 0.25 26.60 -13.86
N GLY A 105 0.71 26.22 -15.06
CA GLY A 105 0.75 24.84 -15.54
C GLY A 105 -0.37 24.60 -16.55
N TYR A 106 -0.48 23.37 -17.06
CA TYR A 106 -1.73 22.97 -17.71
C TYR A 106 -2.78 22.74 -16.64
N GLU A 107 -3.98 23.28 -16.85
CA GLU A 107 -5.17 22.81 -16.16
C GLU A 107 -5.35 21.32 -16.52
N SER A 108 -4.82 20.44 -15.68
CA SER A 108 -5.41 19.12 -15.55
C SER A 108 -6.54 19.28 -14.54
N GLU A 109 -7.68 18.64 -14.78
CA GLU A 109 -8.65 18.36 -13.71
C GLU A 109 -7.98 17.37 -12.73
N GLU A 110 -6.95 17.83 -12.04
CA GLU A 110 -6.16 17.06 -11.10
C GLU A 110 -7.06 16.78 -9.91
N VAL A 111 -7.47 15.52 -9.80
CA VAL A 111 -8.28 15.06 -8.69
C VAL A 111 -7.35 14.62 -7.57
N SER A 112 -7.70 14.95 -6.34
CA SER A 112 -6.94 14.55 -5.16
C SER A 112 -7.86 13.83 -4.18
N PHE A 113 -7.27 13.06 -3.27
CA PHE A 113 -8.02 12.64 -2.09
C PHE A 113 -8.26 13.87 -1.17
N PRO A 114 -9.45 14.00 -0.56
CA PRO A 114 -10.53 13.02 -0.54
C PRO A 114 -11.34 13.00 -1.84
N TYR A 115 -11.61 11.80 -2.36
CA TYR A 115 -12.33 11.58 -3.62
C TYR A 115 -13.61 10.80 -3.38
N THR A 116 -14.74 11.22 -3.97
CA THR A 116 -16.04 10.61 -3.68
C THR A 116 -16.64 9.94 -4.91
N PHE A 117 -16.87 8.64 -4.81
CA PHE A 117 -17.65 7.86 -5.76
C PHE A 117 -19.15 7.93 -5.41
N THR A 118 -20.00 7.95 -6.43
CA THR A 118 -21.46 7.97 -6.30
C THR A 118 -22.09 6.63 -6.68
N ASP A 119 -23.38 6.45 -6.36
CA ASP A 119 -24.16 5.25 -6.66
C ASP A 119 -23.55 3.94 -6.10
N VAL A 120 -22.86 4.05 -4.97
CA VAL A 120 -22.13 2.93 -4.37
C VAL A 120 -23.08 2.01 -3.61
N THR A 121 -22.89 0.70 -3.81
CA THR A 121 -23.60 -0.35 -3.08
C THR A 121 -22.65 -0.98 -2.07
N LYS A 122 -22.95 -0.87 -0.78
CA LYS A 122 -22.23 -1.58 0.28
C LYS A 122 -22.68 -3.05 0.29
N VAL A 123 -21.74 -3.97 0.09
CA VAL A 123 -22.00 -5.43 0.10
C VAL A 123 -21.71 -6.02 1.48
N SER A 124 -20.62 -5.57 2.10
CA SER A 124 -20.25 -5.86 3.49
C SER A 124 -19.57 -4.63 4.10
N GLU A 125 -19.18 -4.71 5.37
CA GLU A 125 -18.46 -3.62 6.06
C GLU A 125 -17.18 -3.15 5.36
N ASP A 126 -16.56 -4.05 4.59
CA ASP A 126 -15.25 -3.89 3.97
C ASP A 126 -15.28 -4.10 2.44
N ASN A 127 -16.48 -4.14 1.84
CA ASN A 127 -16.66 -4.34 0.41
C ASN A 127 -17.78 -3.47 -0.18
N PHE A 128 -17.45 -2.81 -1.29
CA PHE A 128 -18.30 -1.88 -2.01
C PHE A 128 -18.26 -2.17 -3.50
N ILE A 129 -19.40 -2.05 -4.16
CA ILE A 129 -19.52 -2.23 -5.61
C ILE A 129 -20.17 -1.00 -6.22
N PHE A 130 -19.59 -0.51 -7.31
CA PHE A 130 -20.12 0.64 -8.04
C PHE A 130 -19.75 0.60 -9.52
N LEU A 131 -20.36 1.50 -10.29
CA LEU A 131 -20.01 1.75 -11.69
C LEU A 131 -19.16 3.02 -11.75
N VAL A 132 -18.11 3.00 -12.56
CA VAL A 132 -17.24 4.14 -12.77
C VAL A 132 -17.00 4.34 -14.26
N LYS A 133 -16.97 5.59 -14.70
CA LYS A 133 -16.72 5.94 -16.10
C LYS A 133 -15.26 5.68 -16.47
N ALA A 134 -15.02 5.25 -17.70
CA ALA A 134 -13.67 5.05 -18.21
C ALA A 134 -12.88 6.38 -18.23
N SER A 135 -13.56 7.50 -18.52
CA SER A 135 -12.97 8.84 -18.39
C SER A 135 -12.55 9.21 -16.95
N GLU A 136 -13.32 8.76 -15.96
CA GLU A 136 -13.03 8.97 -14.53
C GLU A 136 -11.84 8.13 -14.07
N LEU A 137 -11.75 6.87 -14.52
CA LEU A 137 -10.56 6.03 -14.30
C LEU A 137 -9.30 6.64 -14.91
N HIS A 138 -9.41 7.23 -16.10
CA HIS A 138 -8.32 7.96 -16.73
C HIS A 138 -7.87 9.14 -15.85
N LYS A 139 -8.79 9.96 -15.34
CA LYS A 139 -8.46 11.07 -14.43
C LYS A 139 -7.78 10.62 -13.14
N LEU A 140 -8.33 9.59 -12.50
CA LEU A 140 -7.76 9.00 -11.27
C LEU A 140 -6.35 8.43 -11.51
N TYR A 141 -6.13 7.82 -12.69
CA TYR A 141 -4.82 7.29 -13.08
C TYR A 141 -3.82 8.42 -13.36
N GLU A 142 -4.20 9.43 -14.14
CA GLU A 142 -3.31 10.57 -14.46
C GLU A 142 -2.95 11.38 -13.22
N SER A 143 -3.87 11.48 -12.25
CA SER A 143 -3.65 12.11 -10.94
C SER A 143 -2.90 11.21 -9.94
N GLN A 144 -2.41 10.05 -10.38
CA GLN A 144 -1.63 9.08 -9.58
C GLN A 144 -2.35 8.56 -8.33
N LEU A 145 -3.68 8.63 -8.29
CA LEU A 145 -4.48 8.13 -7.18
C LEU A 145 -4.65 6.59 -7.23
N LEU A 146 -4.43 5.98 -8.39
CA LEU A 146 -4.49 4.53 -8.59
C LEU A 146 -3.08 3.94 -8.69
N ARG A 147 -2.79 2.95 -7.86
CA ARG A 147 -1.46 2.33 -7.78
C ARG A 147 -1.49 0.88 -8.24
N TYR A 148 -0.41 0.45 -8.87
CA TYR A 148 -0.15 -0.97 -9.04
C TYR A 148 0.40 -1.53 -7.74
N ASN A 149 -0.10 -2.71 -7.36
CA ASN A 149 0.40 -3.42 -6.20
C ASN A 149 0.98 -4.79 -6.62
N PRO A 150 2.29 -4.86 -6.92
CA PRO A 150 2.95 -6.08 -7.34
C PRO A 150 2.82 -7.18 -6.30
N LYS A 151 2.90 -6.79 -5.03
CA LYS A 151 2.81 -7.68 -3.88
C LYS A 151 1.46 -8.40 -3.84
N ALA A 152 0.37 -7.83 -4.37
CA ALA A 152 -0.94 -8.47 -4.38
C ALA A 152 -1.17 -9.46 -5.54
N GLN A 153 -0.35 -9.42 -6.60
CA GLN A 153 -0.46 -10.27 -7.80
C GLN A 153 0.64 -11.36 -7.86
N ARG A 154 0.44 -12.40 -8.68
CA ARG A 154 1.25 -13.63 -8.72
C ARG A 154 2.58 -13.55 -9.51
N THR A 155 3.00 -12.38 -9.98
CA THR A 155 4.16 -12.24 -10.87
C THR A 155 5.20 -11.28 -10.31
N ASP A 156 6.22 -11.86 -9.68
CA ASP A 156 7.46 -11.19 -9.30
C ASP A 156 8.40 -11.16 -10.52
N LYS A 157 8.31 -10.10 -11.34
CA LYS A 157 9.48 -9.68 -12.13
C LYS A 157 10.17 -8.57 -11.36
N THR A 158 11.32 -8.91 -10.81
CA THR A 158 12.21 -7.97 -10.14
C THR A 158 13.09 -7.31 -11.20
N LEU A 159 13.07 -5.99 -11.26
CA LEU A 159 14.02 -5.22 -12.04
C LEU A 159 15.14 -4.82 -11.08
N TYR A 160 16.33 -5.37 -11.30
CA TYR A 160 17.52 -4.98 -10.55
C TYR A 160 18.00 -3.63 -11.09
N ILE A 161 18.08 -2.63 -10.21
CA ILE A 161 18.64 -1.33 -10.55
C ILE A 161 20.07 -1.29 -9.99
N GLU A 162 21.07 -1.47 -10.86
CA GLU A 162 22.50 -1.49 -10.50
C GLU A 162 22.96 -0.23 -9.76
N GLU A 163 22.27 0.89 -9.93
CA GLU A 163 22.65 2.21 -9.39
C GLU A 163 22.32 2.38 -7.89
N ILE A 164 21.42 1.59 -7.32
CA ILE A 164 20.98 1.69 -5.92
C ILE A 164 21.07 0.37 -5.15
N GLU A 165 21.61 -0.69 -5.77
CA GLU A 165 21.61 -2.07 -5.22
C GLU A 165 20.24 -2.48 -4.66
N ASP A 166 19.16 -2.10 -5.35
CA ASP A 166 17.80 -2.35 -4.88
C ASP A 166 16.96 -3.07 -5.94
N GLU A 167 16.05 -3.90 -5.43
CA GLU A 167 15.17 -4.79 -6.19
C GLU A 167 13.77 -4.18 -6.24
N ILE A 168 13.41 -3.54 -7.35
CA ILE A 168 12.08 -2.97 -7.50
C ILE A 168 11.17 -3.96 -8.24
N PRO A 169 10.05 -4.40 -7.63
CA PRO A 169 9.07 -5.24 -8.32
C PRO A 169 8.32 -4.40 -9.37
N VAL A 170 8.42 -4.78 -10.65
CA VAL A 170 7.79 -4.08 -11.78
C VAL A 170 6.63 -4.93 -12.31
N PRO A 171 5.45 -4.34 -12.61
CA PRO A 171 4.36 -5.06 -13.26
C PRO A 171 4.84 -5.74 -14.54
N ASP A 172 4.48 -7.02 -14.75
CA ASP A 172 4.65 -7.69 -16.04
C ASP A 172 3.60 -7.18 -17.04
N LEU A 173 3.76 -5.92 -17.45
CA LEU A 173 2.88 -5.26 -18.39
C LEU A 173 3.22 -5.74 -19.79
N VAL A 174 2.41 -6.67 -20.30
CA VAL A 174 2.53 -7.14 -21.68
C VAL A 174 2.03 -6.02 -22.59
N GLU A 175 2.97 -5.25 -23.15
CA GLU A 175 2.69 -4.08 -23.99
C GLU A 175 1.74 -4.41 -25.15
N ALA A 176 1.87 -5.60 -25.75
CA ALA A 176 0.96 -6.08 -26.79
C ALA A 176 -0.49 -6.22 -26.30
N SER A 177 -0.70 -6.66 -25.06
CA SER A 177 -2.04 -6.79 -24.46
C SER A 177 -2.63 -5.42 -24.15
N VAL A 178 -1.83 -4.49 -23.66
CA VAL A 178 -2.27 -3.09 -23.41
C VAL A 178 -2.64 -2.41 -24.72
N GLU A 179 -1.86 -2.63 -25.79
CA GLU A 179 -2.15 -2.11 -27.11
C GLU A 179 -3.42 -2.70 -27.72
N ALA A 180 -3.64 -4.01 -27.57
CA ALA A 180 -4.87 -4.65 -28.02
C ALA A 180 -6.10 -4.09 -27.29
N ILE A 181 -6.01 -3.89 -25.97
CA ILE A 181 -7.06 -3.28 -25.16
C ILE A 181 -7.32 -1.83 -25.60
N ALA A 182 -6.28 -1.03 -25.84
CA ALA A 182 -6.45 0.35 -26.28
C ALA A 182 -7.22 0.43 -27.60
N LYS A 183 -6.90 -0.44 -28.57
CA LYS A 183 -7.64 -0.53 -29.83
C LYS A 183 -9.10 -0.95 -29.64
N LEU A 184 -9.38 -1.91 -28.76
CA LEU A 184 -10.75 -2.32 -28.44
C LEU A 184 -11.55 -1.19 -27.78
N VAL A 185 -10.90 -0.36 -26.95
CA VAL A 185 -11.51 0.84 -26.37
C VAL A 185 -11.83 1.88 -27.45
N GLU A 186 -10.90 2.15 -28.34
CA GLU A 186 -11.10 3.06 -29.49
C GLU A 186 -12.24 2.57 -30.42
N GLN A 187 -12.42 1.26 -30.53
CA GLN A 187 -13.48 0.61 -31.32
C GLN A 187 -14.79 0.42 -30.55
N ASN A 188 -14.84 0.78 -29.26
CA ASN A 188 -15.99 0.58 -28.37
C ASN A 188 -16.43 -0.91 -28.22
N ASP A 189 -15.47 -1.84 -28.30
CA ASP A 189 -15.69 -3.30 -28.24
C ASP A 189 -14.95 -3.96 -27.05
N LEU A 190 -14.53 -3.16 -26.05
CA LEU A 190 -13.88 -3.71 -24.87
C LEU A 190 -14.87 -4.51 -24.00
N ASN A 191 -14.51 -5.74 -23.64
CA ASN A 191 -15.26 -6.54 -22.68
C ASN A 191 -15.24 -5.90 -21.28
N LYS A 192 -16.43 -5.61 -20.74
CA LYS A 192 -16.66 -4.86 -19.49
C LYS A 192 -16.64 -5.78 -18.27
N SER A 193 -15.49 -6.43 -18.04
CA SER A 193 -15.27 -7.22 -16.82
C SER A 193 -14.97 -6.33 -15.62
N VAL A 194 -15.13 -6.89 -14.42
CA VAL A 194 -14.97 -6.16 -13.14
C VAL A 194 -13.52 -5.75 -12.93
N LEU A 195 -13.28 -4.52 -12.49
CA LEU A 195 -12.01 -4.05 -11.94
C LEU A 195 -12.04 -4.24 -10.43
N THR A 196 -10.94 -4.69 -9.84
CA THR A 196 -10.90 -4.87 -8.39
C THR A 196 -9.87 -3.97 -7.74
N PHE A 197 -10.34 -3.12 -6.84
CA PHE A 197 -9.56 -2.15 -6.10
C PHE A 197 -9.45 -2.54 -4.63
N ASN A 198 -8.41 -2.02 -3.97
CA ASN A 198 -8.24 -2.14 -2.54
C ASN A 198 -7.74 -0.82 -1.97
N ALA A 199 -8.54 -0.20 -1.11
CA ALA A 199 -8.07 0.84 -0.21
C ALA A 199 -7.28 0.17 0.92
N LEU A 200 -5.95 0.29 0.89
CA LEU A 200 -5.07 -0.43 1.79
C LEU A 200 -5.36 -0.02 3.24
N LEU A 201 -5.83 -0.96 4.04
CA LEU A 201 -6.14 -0.71 5.44
C LEU A 201 -4.87 -0.25 6.20
N GLY A 202 -4.97 0.87 6.91
CA GLY A 202 -3.87 1.50 7.65
C GLY A 202 -3.02 2.47 6.83
N SER A 203 -3.48 2.87 5.65
CA SER A 203 -2.75 3.82 4.78
C SER A 203 -3.29 5.25 4.86
N SER A 204 -4.48 5.46 5.42
CA SER A 204 -5.07 6.78 5.58
C SER A 204 -4.28 7.64 6.58
N GLU A 205 -4.13 8.93 6.28
CA GLU A 205 -3.62 9.93 7.24
C GLU A 205 -4.61 10.20 8.38
N GLU A 206 -5.90 9.97 8.13
CA GLU A 206 -7.01 10.23 9.05
C GLU A 206 -7.39 8.97 9.86
N GLY A 207 -6.73 7.84 9.60
CA GLY A 207 -6.95 6.55 10.26
C GLY A 207 -8.17 5.76 9.76
N ILE A 208 -8.94 6.31 8.81
CA ILE A 208 -10.08 5.66 8.16
C ILE A 208 -9.96 5.87 6.66
N GLU A 209 -9.80 4.81 5.86
CA GLU A 209 -9.62 4.96 4.41
C GLU A 209 -10.90 5.31 3.66
N LEU A 210 -12.04 4.76 4.09
CA LEU A 210 -13.30 4.85 3.38
C LEU A 210 -14.42 5.36 4.30
N LEU A 211 -15.08 6.43 3.89
CA LEU A 211 -16.28 6.98 4.52
C LEU A 211 -17.48 6.71 3.61
N PHE A 212 -18.42 5.90 4.06
CA PHE A 212 -19.62 5.59 3.30
C PHE A 212 -20.84 6.30 3.88
N ASP A 213 -21.54 7.07 3.04
CA ASP A 213 -22.84 7.66 3.32
C ASP A 213 -23.94 6.75 2.73
N PRO A 214 -24.73 6.05 3.56
CA PRO A 214 -25.75 5.12 3.09
C PRO A 214 -26.97 5.82 2.48
N GLU A 215 -27.32 7.03 2.91
CA GLU A 215 -28.49 7.77 2.42
C GLU A 215 -28.20 8.31 1.02
N GLU A 216 -27.02 8.90 0.85
CA GLU A 216 -26.58 9.49 -0.42
C GLU A 216 -25.91 8.47 -1.35
N ARG A 217 -25.65 7.24 -0.87
CA ARG A 217 -24.91 6.18 -1.56
C ARG A 217 -23.56 6.65 -2.09
N LYS A 218 -22.85 7.43 -1.27
CA LYS A 218 -21.54 8.03 -1.59
C LYS A 218 -20.44 7.33 -0.81
N LEU A 219 -19.32 7.05 -1.48
CA LEU A 219 -18.12 6.50 -0.84
C LEU A 219 -16.95 7.45 -1.05
N THR A 220 -16.49 8.06 0.03
CA THR A 220 -15.34 8.96 0.02
C THR A 220 -14.08 8.19 0.43
N VAL A 221 -13.08 8.19 -0.45
CA VAL A 221 -11.71 7.76 -0.15
C VAL A 221 -10.99 8.94 0.50
N THR A 222 -10.44 8.75 1.70
CA THR A 222 -9.83 9.84 2.50
C THR A 222 -8.38 10.13 2.11
N LYS A 223 -7.83 11.24 2.61
CA LYS A 223 -6.43 11.64 2.36
C LYS A 223 -5.42 10.61 2.84
N GLY A 224 -4.30 10.51 2.12
CA GLY A 224 -3.24 9.54 2.39
C GLY A 224 -3.55 8.10 2.00
N THR A 225 -4.83 7.74 1.80
CA THR A 225 -5.24 6.38 1.45
C THR A 225 -4.53 5.89 0.18
N GLN A 226 -3.92 4.71 0.27
CA GLN A 226 -3.34 4.03 -0.87
C GLN A 226 -4.41 3.18 -1.54
N LEU A 227 -4.83 3.57 -2.74
CA LEU A 227 -5.84 2.87 -3.52
C LEU A 227 -5.17 2.02 -4.61
N ASP A 228 -5.09 0.72 -4.35
CA ASP A 228 -4.41 -0.25 -5.20
C ASP A 228 -5.37 -0.91 -6.18
N VAL A 229 -4.90 -1.11 -7.42
CA VAL A 229 -5.59 -1.88 -8.44
C VAL A 229 -5.04 -3.30 -8.43
N ILE A 230 -5.82 -4.23 -7.89
CA ILE A 230 -5.37 -5.61 -7.65
C ILE A 230 -5.79 -6.54 -8.79
N ASP A 231 -6.87 -6.25 -9.50
CA ASP A 231 -7.19 -6.88 -10.77
C ASP A 231 -7.64 -5.85 -11.80
N GLY A 232 -7.17 -6.01 -13.03
CA GLY A 232 -7.48 -5.11 -14.15
C GLY A 232 -6.41 -4.07 -14.46
N TRP A 233 -5.16 -4.24 -14.00
CA TRP A 233 -4.08 -3.28 -14.26
C TRP A 233 -3.79 -3.06 -15.76
N HIS A 234 -3.69 -4.14 -16.56
CA HIS A 234 -3.51 -4.01 -18.02
C HIS A 234 -4.72 -3.34 -18.70
N ARG A 235 -5.93 -3.56 -18.16
CA ARG A 235 -7.16 -2.92 -18.65
C ARG A 235 -7.13 -1.42 -18.39
N LEU A 236 -6.80 -1.02 -17.16
CA LEU A 236 -6.66 0.38 -16.78
C LEU A 236 -5.61 1.11 -17.64
N ASN A 237 -4.45 0.47 -17.88
CA ASN A 237 -3.41 1.02 -18.74
C ASN A 237 -3.87 1.15 -20.21
N GLY A 238 -4.62 0.17 -20.72
CA GLY A 238 -5.15 0.22 -22.09
C GLY A 238 -6.22 1.30 -22.26
N ILE A 239 -7.12 1.45 -21.28
CA ILE A 239 -8.09 2.56 -21.22
C ILE A 239 -7.36 3.90 -21.20
N ASN A 240 -6.41 4.07 -20.27
CA ASN A 240 -5.64 5.31 -20.18
C ASN A 240 -4.93 5.65 -21.50
N ARG A 241 -4.32 4.65 -22.14
CA ARG A 241 -3.64 4.83 -23.43
C ARG A 241 -4.60 5.25 -24.54
N ALA A 242 -5.81 4.68 -24.60
CA ALA A 242 -6.81 5.06 -25.59
C ALA A 242 -7.28 6.51 -25.37
N PHE A 243 -7.60 6.90 -24.13
CA PHE A 243 -7.99 8.28 -23.81
C PHE A 243 -6.87 9.30 -24.06
N ARG A 244 -5.61 8.94 -23.80
CA ARG A 244 -4.44 9.78 -24.14
C ARG A 244 -4.25 9.96 -25.65
N ARG A 245 -4.51 8.92 -26.46
CA ARG A 245 -4.38 8.98 -27.93
C ARG A 245 -5.54 9.70 -28.59
N ASN A 246 -6.74 9.45 -28.09
CA ASN A 246 -7.98 10.00 -28.59
C ASN A 246 -8.85 10.42 -27.40
N PRO A 247 -8.81 11.70 -27.00
CA PRO A 247 -9.67 12.22 -25.94
C PRO A 247 -11.17 12.14 -26.24
N SER A 248 -11.55 11.88 -27.51
CA SER A 248 -12.95 11.77 -27.96
C SER A 248 -13.45 10.32 -27.99
N VAL A 249 -12.77 9.39 -27.33
CA VAL A 249 -13.27 8.02 -27.14
C VAL A 249 -14.64 8.05 -26.46
N ASN A 250 -15.58 7.24 -26.97
CA ASN A 250 -16.90 7.10 -26.36
C ASN A 250 -16.75 6.57 -24.94
N ASP A 251 -17.27 7.33 -23.97
CA ASP A 251 -17.19 6.95 -22.56
C ASP A 251 -18.14 5.79 -22.24
N PHE A 252 -17.74 4.94 -21.30
CA PHE A 252 -18.51 3.79 -20.88
C PHE A 252 -18.25 3.46 -19.42
N TYR A 253 -19.18 2.72 -18.82
CA TYR A 253 -19.06 2.28 -17.43
C TYR A 253 -18.35 0.94 -17.32
N LEU A 254 -17.46 0.86 -16.33
CA LEU A 254 -16.88 -0.38 -15.82
C LEU A 254 -17.39 -0.60 -14.40
N LYS A 255 -17.57 -1.87 -14.04
CA LYS A 255 -17.89 -2.25 -12.66
C LYS A 255 -16.61 -2.30 -11.85
N VAL A 256 -16.62 -1.64 -10.69
CA VAL A 256 -15.55 -1.67 -9.70
C VAL A 256 -16.03 -2.44 -8.48
N ASP A 257 -15.21 -3.36 -8.01
CA ASP A 257 -15.34 -4.04 -6.74
C ASP A 257 -14.21 -3.53 -5.83
N LEU A 258 -14.54 -2.79 -4.78
CA LEU A 258 -13.59 -2.12 -3.90
C LEU A 258 -13.60 -2.75 -2.53
N TYR A 259 -12.42 -3.13 -2.05
CA TYR A 259 -12.20 -3.68 -0.73
C TYR A 259 -11.42 -2.70 0.16
N ASN A 260 -11.59 -2.81 1.47
CA ASN A 260 -10.72 -2.15 2.45
C ASN A 260 -9.95 -3.20 3.24
N TYR A 261 -8.98 -3.82 2.59
CA TYR A 261 -8.21 -4.93 3.13
C TYR A 261 -6.76 -4.54 3.40
N THR A 262 -6.16 -5.23 4.37
CA THR A 262 -4.71 -5.30 4.47
C THR A 262 -4.13 -6.03 3.26
N MET A 263 -2.87 -5.79 2.95
CA MET A 263 -2.13 -6.47 1.88
C MET A 263 -2.29 -8.01 1.92
N LYS A 264 -2.21 -8.60 3.12
CA LYS A 264 -2.32 -10.05 3.32
C LYS A 264 -3.73 -10.58 3.08
N LYS A 265 -4.76 -9.86 3.54
CA LYS A 265 -6.17 -10.23 3.32
C LYS A 265 -6.54 -10.07 1.85
N ALA A 266 -6.08 -9.01 1.20
CA ALA A 266 -6.16 -8.84 -0.24
C ALA A 266 -5.56 -10.07 -0.94
N ARG A 267 -4.26 -10.35 -0.78
CA ARG A 267 -3.59 -11.53 -1.38
C ARG A 267 -4.38 -12.83 -1.22
N LYS A 268 -4.93 -13.10 -0.03
CA LYS A 268 -5.73 -14.29 0.23
C LYS A 268 -7.06 -14.30 -0.52
N HIS A 269 -7.79 -13.19 -0.50
CA HIS A 269 -9.07 -13.03 -1.21
C HIS A 269 -8.89 -13.20 -2.71
N PHE A 270 -7.88 -12.55 -3.30
CA PHE A 270 -7.55 -12.68 -4.72
C PHE A 270 -6.98 -14.05 -5.08
N GLY A 271 -6.20 -14.66 -4.19
CA GLY A 271 -5.75 -16.04 -4.33
C GLY A 271 -6.93 -17.01 -4.42
N GLN A 272 -7.97 -16.81 -3.60
CA GLN A 272 -9.21 -17.60 -3.59
C GLN A 272 -10.10 -17.36 -4.80
N GLN A 273 -10.29 -16.09 -5.22
CA GLN A 273 -11.03 -15.76 -6.44
C GLN A 273 -10.45 -16.45 -7.69
N ASN A 274 -9.12 -16.61 -7.73
CA ASN A 274 -8.40 -17.29 -8.81
C ASN A 274 -8.34 -18.82 -8.68
N THR A 275 -8.89 -19.42 -7.61
CA THR A 275 -8.83 -20.88 -7.34
C THR A 275 -10.15 -21.49 -6.87
N ILE A 276 -11.30 -20.90 -7.23
CA ILE A 276 -12.61 -21.24 -6.66
C ILE A 276 -12.91 -22.75 -6.66
N ASN A 277 -13.00 -23.31 -5.45
CA ASN A 277 -13.98 -24.31 -5.05
C ASN A 277 -14.82 -23.72 -3.89
N PRO A 278 -16.11 -24.06 -3.74
CA PRO A 278 -17.01 -23.38 -2.81
C PRO A 278 -16.83 -23.80 -1.34
N VAL A 279 -16.96 -22.85 -0.42
CA VAL A 279 -16.92 -23.07 1.04
C VAL A 279 -18.34 -23.16 1.61
N ALA A 280 -18.57 -24.14 2.48
CA ALA A 280 -19.88 -24.50 3.02
C ALA A 280 -20.44 -23.52 4.07
N LYS A 281 -21.77 -23.39 4.08
CA LYS A 281 -22.58 -22.47 4.90
C LYS A 281 -22.44 -22.65 6.42
N SER A 282 -21.92 -23.77 6.91
CA SER A 282 -21.72 -24.01 8.34
C SER A 282 -20.62 -23.14 8.97
N LYS A 283 -19.72 -22.57 8.17
CA LYS A 283 -18.59 -21.75 8.63
C LYS A 283 -18.95 -20.27 8.85
N VAL A 284 -20.12 -19.84 8.37
CA VAL A 284 -20.62 -18.45 8.46
C VAL A 284 -21.31 -18.18 9.81
N ALA A 285 -21.91 -19.20 10.42
CA ALA A 285 -22.63 -19.06 11.70
C ALA A 285 -21.71 -18.99 12.94
N GLU A 286 -20.42 -19.37 12.81
CA GLU A 286 -19.42 -19.33 13.90
C GLU A 286 -18.71 -17.95 14.01
N MET A 287 -18.89 -17.08 13.00
CA MET A 287 -18.13 -15.83 12.83
C MET A 287 -18.69 -14.61 13.60
N SER A 288 -19.91 -14.67 14.14
CA SER A 288 -20.60 -13.48 14.67
C SER A 288 -20.34 -13.16 16.15
N GLU A 289 -19.89 -14.12 16.98
CA GLU A 289 -19.56 -13.87 18.40
C GLU A 289 -18.04 -13.86 18.69
N ASN A 290 -17.23 -14.37 17.74
CA ASN A 290 -15.77 -14.47 17.84
C ASN A 290 -15.01 -13.30 17.19
N ASP A 291 -15.70 -12.30 16.64
CA ASP A 291 -15.13 -11.34 15.67
C ASP A 291 -14.07 -10.41 16.27
N TYR A 292 -14.30 -9.80 17.44
CA TYR A 292 -13.35 -8.86 18.03
C TYR A 292 -12.07 -9.53 18.55
N LEU A 293 -12.21 -10.68 19.21
CA LEU A 293 -11.06 -11.45 19.71
C LEU A 293 -10.23 -11.98 18.54
N SER A 294 -10.90 -12.51 17.51
CA SER A 294 -10.23 -12.96 16.29
C SER A 294 -9.60 -11.79 15.55
N THR A 295 -10.22 -10.61 15.54
CA THR A 295 -9.67 -9.39 14.96
C THR A 295 -8.37 -9.00 15.66
N ILE A 296 -8.32 -8.98 16.98
CA ILE A 296 -7.10 -8.65 17.76
C ILE A 296 -5.98 -9.66 17.44
N ILE A 297 -6.27 -10.97 17.49
CA ILE A 297 -5.26 -12.00 17.22
C ILE A 297 -4.83 -11.99 15.76
N ASN A 298 -5.73 -11.71 14.81
CA ASN A 298 -5.36 -11.51 13.41
C ASN A 298 -4.46 -10.29 13.26
N PHE A 299 -4.71 -9.20 13.99
CA PHE A 299 -3.87 -8.01 13.98
C PHE A 299 -2.43 -8.32 14.44
N ILE A 300 -2.29 -9.06 15.54
CA ILE A 300 -0.98 -9.54 16.02
C ILE A 300 -0.35 -10.44 14.95
N ARG A 301 -1.05 -11.49 14.51
CA ARG A 301 -0.51 -12.45 13.52
C ARG A 301 -0.06 -11.79 12.22
N ASP A 302 -0.77 -10.75 11.79
CA ASP A 302 -0.56 -10.17 10.47
C ASP A 302 0.44 -9.01 10.49
N ASN A 303 0.74 -8.44 11.67
CA ASN A 303 1.61 -7.26 11.82
C ASN A 303 2.80 -7.46 12.78
N SER A 304 2.97 -8.66 13.35
CA SER A 304 4.11 -8.98 14.23
C SER A 304 4.93 -10.14 13.73
N ASP A 305 6.21 -10.15 14.10
CA ASP A 305 7.16 -11.21 13.74
C ASP A 305 6.78 -12.55 14.40
N ILE A 306 6.21 -12.51 15.62
CA ILE A 306 5.64 -13.70 16.26
C ILE A 306 4.50 -14.32 15.44
N GLY A 307 3.88 -13.54 14.54
CA GLY A 307 2.82 -13.98 13.65
C GLY A 307 3.18 -15.20 12.79
N GLU A 308 4.46 -15.35 12.42
CA GLU A 308 4.95 -16.52 11.67
C GLU A 308 4.96 -17.82 12.50
N TYR A 309 4.92 -17.68 13.82
CA TYR A 309 4.99 -18.75 14.80
C TYR A 309 3.60 -19.13 15.34
N ILE A 310 2.52 -18.56 14.77
CA ILE A 310 1.12 -18.89 15.09
C ILE A 310 0.56 -19.90 14.09
N LYS A 311 0.21 -21.10 14.56
CA LYS A 311 -0.40 -22.15 13.73
C LYS A 311 -1.90 -21.89 13.51
N VAL A 312 -2.34 -21.85 12.25
CA VAL A 312 -3.74 -21.51 11.89
C VAL A 312 -4.60 -22.73 11.50
N ASN A 313 -3.98 -23.82 11.03
CA ASN A 313 -4.69 -24.94 10.40
C ASN A 313 -4.75 -26.21 11.28
N SER A 314 -4.52 -26.10 12.59
CA SER A 314 -4.59 -27.23 13.54
C SER A 314 -4.57 -26.73 14.99
N ASP A 315 -5.21 -27.50 15.87
CA ASP A 315 -5.24 -27.23 17.32
C ASP A 315 -4.06 -27.87 18.08
N GLU A 316 -3.22 -28.62 17.36
CA GLU A 316 -2.05 -29.30 17.89
C GLU A 316 -0.77 -28.78 17.23
N ILE A 317 0.28 -28.67 18.04
CA ILE A 317 1.63 -28.37 17.58
C ILE A 317 2.45 -29.65 17.75
N PHE A 318 2.91 -30.21 16.64
CA PHE A 318 3.73 -31.41 16.62
C PHE A 318 5.19 -31.10 16.93
N ARG A 319 5.94 -32.13 17.32
CA ARG A 319 7.37 -32.00 17.61
C ARG A 319 8.10 -31.55 16.33
N ASN A 320 9.05 -30.62 16.49
CA ASN A 320 9.86 -30.01 15.41
C ASN A 320 9.10 -29.06 14.47
N GLU A 321 7.86 -28.70 14.79
CA GLU A 321 7.21 -27.57 14.10
C GLU A 321 7.72 -26.24 14.65
N LYS A 322 7.80 -25.23 13.78
CA LYS A 322 8.23 -23.86 14.11
C LYS A 322 7.19 -23.04 14.90
N PHE A 323 6.11 -23.64 15.37
CA PHE A 323 5.00 -22.90 15.97
C PHE A 323 5.09 -22.88 17.49
N VAL A 324 4.78 -21.73 18.09
CA VAL A 324 4.80 -21.52 19.55
C VAL A 324 3.39 -21.51 20.15
N ILE A 325 2.38 -21.19 19.36
CA ILE A 325 0.97 -21.16 19.77
C ILE A 325 0.05 -21.44 18.57
N THR A 326 -1.14 -21.99 18.82
CA THR A 326 -2.20 -22.11 17.80
C THR A 326 -3.14 -20.92 17.88
N PHE A 327 -3.74 -20.54 16.75
CA PHE A 327 -4.68 -19.43 16.67
C PHE A 327 -5.83 -19.58 17.68
N GLN A 328 -6.41 -20.78 17.78
CA GLN A 328 -7.50 -21.06 18.71
C GLN A 328 -7.08 -20.90 20.18
N ARG A 329 -5.86 -21.35 20.55
CA ARG A 329 -5.31 -21.16 21.90
C ARG A 329 -5.04 -19.69 22.19
N PHE A 330 -4.65 -18.92 21.19
CA PHE A 330 -4.40 -17.49 21.33
C PHE A 330 -5.71 -16.71 21.56
N VAL A 331 -6.75 -16.99 20.76
CA VAL A 331 -8.09 -16.40 20.94
C VAL A 331 -8.70 -16.78 22.30
N SER A 332 -8.59 -18.05 22.68
CA SER A 332 -9.10 -18.53 23.98
C SER A 332 -8.35 -17.88 25.15
N GLY A 333 -7.03 -17.72 25.02
CA GLY A 333 -6.19 -17.04 25.99
C GLY A 333 -6.55 -15.56 26.13
N LEU A 334 -6.74 -14.85 25.01
CA LEU A 334 -7.20 -13.46 25.01
C LEU A 334 -8.54 -13.30 25.72
N LYS A 335 -9.52 -14.17 25.43
CA LYS A 335 -10.81 -14.17 26.13
C LYS A 335 -10.64 -14.27 27.65
N MET A 336 -9.76 -15.16 28.11
CA MET A 336 -9.47 -15.33 29.53
C MET A 336 -8.79 -14.10 30.13
N VAL A 337 -7.85 -13.48 29.40
CA VAL A 337 -7.14 -12.26 29.81
C VAL A 337 -8.12 -11.09 29.97
N LEU A 338 -8.95 -10.82 28.96
CA LEU A 338 -9.91 -9.72 29.00
C LEU A 338 -10.89 -9.87 30.17
N ASN A 339 -11.39 -11.09 30.38
CA ASN A 339 -12.27 -11.39 31.52
C ASN A 339 -11.56 -11.20 32.87
N ALA A 340 -10.29 -11.63 32.99
CA ALA A 340 -9.52 -11.52 34.23
C ALA A 340 -9.20 -10.06 34.60
N LEU A 341 -8.95 -9.22 33.61
CA LEU A 341 -8.64 -7.80 33.78
C LEU A 341 -9.88 -6.89 33.76
N ASN A 342 -11.08 -7.47 33.57
CA ASN A 342 -12.31 -6.72 33.34
C ASN A 342 -12.17 -5.67 32.22
N TYR A 343 -11.39 -6.00 31.19
CA TYR A 343 -11.14 -5.16 30.03
C TYR A 343 -12.18 -5.46 28.96
N LYS A 344 -12.97 -4.45 28.59
CA LYS A 344 -14.01 -4.58 27.56
C LYS A 344 -13.52 -4.07 26.21
N VAL A 345 -14.01 -4.71 25.16
CA VAL A 345 -13.81 -4.31 23.77
C VAL A 345 -15.21 -4.22 23.17
N ASP A 346 -15.73 -3.00 23.10
CA ASP A 346 -17.14 -2.76 22.82
C ASP A 346 -17.42 -2.60 21.32
N ASN A 347 -16.37 -2.36 20.53
CA ASN A 347 -16.49 -2.18 19.09
C ASN A 347 -15.20 -2.59 18.35
N LEU A 348 -15.31 -2.66 17.01
CA LEU A 348 -14.20 -3.05 16.14
C LEU A 348 -13.03 -2.05 16.19
N ALA A 349 -13.29 -0.75 16.43
CA ALA A 349 -12.22 0.24 16.51
C ALA A 349 -11.37 0.04 17.76
N GLU A 350 -11.98 -0.28 18.89
CA GLU A 350 -11.27 -0.68 20.11
C GLU A 350 -10.51 -2.00 19.93
N ALA A 351 -11.12 -2.98 19.25
CA ALA A 351 -10.44 -4.24 18.92
C ALA A 351 -9.19 -3.99 18.08
N ARG A 352 -9.27 -3.10 17.08
CA ARG A 352 -8.14 -2.70 16.25
C ARG A 352 -7.08 -1.94 17.05
N LYS A 353 -7.45 -0.95 17.87
CA LYS A 353 -6.52 -0.19 18.72
C LYS A 353 -5.78 -1.10 19.70
N LEU A 354 -6.48 -2.06 20.30
CA LEU A 354 -5.87 -3.06 21.18
C LEU A 354 -4.96 -4.00 20.38
N GLY A 355 -5.39 -4.44 19.20
CA GLY A 355 -4.57 -5.23 18.28
C GLY A 355 -3.27 -4.54 17.89
N MET A 356 -3.32 -3.26 17.47
CA MET A 356 -2.14 -2.45 17.14
C MET A 356 -1.15 -2.37 18.31
N TYR A 357 -1.66 -2.04 19.49
CA TYR A 357 -0.83 -1.94 20.68
C TYR A 357 -0.20 -3.28 21.08
N LEU A 358 -0.97 -4.37 21.03
CA LEU A 358 -0.45 -5.70 21.35
C LEU A 358 0.54 -6.20 20.30
N THR A 359 0.41 -5.79 19.03
CA THR A 359 1.41 -6.03 18.00
C THR A 359 2.75 -5.39 18.38
N GLU A 360 2.74 -4.12 18.79
CA GLU A 360 3.97 -3.43 19.23
C GLU A 360 4.60 -4.16 20.42
N VAL A 361 3.78 -4.54 21.41
CA VAL A 361 4.22 -5.35 22.55
C VAL A 361 4.93 -6.64 22.08
N PHE A 362 4.31 -7.40 21.18
CA PHE A 362 4.89 -8.66 20.71
C PHE A 362 6.13 -8.45 19.84
N ASN A 363 6.23 -7.34 19.09
CA ASN A 363 7.43 -7.00 18.34
C ASN A 363 8.60 -6.65 19.27
N THR A 364 8.35 -5.86 20.32
CA THR A 364 9.35 -5.57 21.35
C THR A 364 9.85 -6.86 21.99
N VAL A 365 8.95 -7.74 22.46
CA VAL A 365 9.34 -9.02 23.06
C VAL A 365 10.05 -9.91 22.05
N PHE A 366 9.60 -9.98 20.80
CA PHE A 366 10.24 -10.81 19.78
C PHE A 366 11.68 -10.36 19.54
N ASN A 367 11.91 -9.05 19.41
CA ASN A 367 13.23 -8.48 19.20
C ASN A 367 14.15 -8.74 20.41
N SER A 368 13.64 -8.59 21.63
CA SER A 368 14.41 -8.80 22.86
C SER A 368 14.75 -10.26 23.13
N TYR A 369 14.02 -11.21 22.53
CA TYR A 369 14.23 -12.65 22.70
C TYR A 369 14.36 -13.40 21.36
N ILE A 370 14.91 -12.75 20.33
CA ILE A 370 14.95 -13.27 18.95
C ILE A 370 15.61 -14.65 18.85
N ASP A 371 16.67 -14.89 19.62
CA ASP A 371 17.38 -16.17 19.65
C ASP A 371 16.50 -17.30 20.20
N ASP A 372 15.66 -17.02 21.19
CA ASP A 372 14.72 -17.99 21.74
C ASP A 372 13.63 -18.32 20.72
N PHE A 373 13.07 -17.31 20.04
CA PHE A 373 12.02 -17.52 19.01
C PHE A 373 12.55 -18.21 17.76
N THR A 374 13.76 -17.90 17.30
CA THR A 374 14.35 -18.55 16.12
C THR A 374 14.80 -19.99 16.42
N ASN A 375 15.31 -20.25 17.63
CA ASN A 375 15.89 -21.56 17.96
C ASN A 375 14.94 -22.54 18.67
N HIS A 376 13.71 -22.15 19.05
CA HIS A 376 12.79 -22.98 19.86
C HIS A 376 12.42 -24.36 19.29
N SER A 377 12.56 -24.55 17.97
CA SER A 377 12.23 -25.78 17.23
C SER A 377 13.41 -26.74 17.01
N PHE A 378 14.66 -26.31 17.28
CA PHE A 378 15.86 -27.14 17.10
C PHE A 378 16.16 -27.89 18.40
N GLY A 379 15.70 -29.14 18.46
CA GLY A 379 15.74 -29.95 19.68
C GLY A 379 17.14 -30.17 20.27
N LYS A 380 17.30 -29.80 21.55
CA LYS A 380 17.55 -30.75 22.66
C LYS A 380 17.53 -30.08 24.03
N GLU A 381 17.54 -28.75 24.11
CA GLU A 381 17.30 -28.02 25.36
C GLU A 381 16.50 -26.75 25.05
N ARG A 382 15.17 -26.78 25.21
CA ARG A 382 14.45 -25.51 25.40
C ARG A 382 14.95 -24.95 26.72
N ARG A 383 15.89 -23.99 26.69
CA ARG A 383 16.39 -23.40 27.93
C ARG A 383 15.41 -22.37 28.47
N SER A 384 14.71 -21.67 27.57
CA SER A 384 13.76 -20.61 27.90
C SER A 384 12.30 -21.01 27.68
N LEU A 385 11.43 -20.57 28.59
CA LEU A 385 9.98 -20.70 28.52
C LEU A 385 9.30 -19.48 27.89
N ILE A 386 10.04 -18.46 27.44
CA ILE A 386 9.46 -17.28 26.78
C ILE A 386 8.59 -17.67 25.57
N THR A 387 8.95 -18.74 24.85
CA THR A 387 8.22 -19.28 23.70
C THR A 387 7.15 -20.33 24.05
N ALA A 388 6.95 -20.62 25.34
CA ALA A 388 5.93 -21.58 25.75
C ALA A 388 4.53 -20.95 25.63
N SER A 389 3.56 -21.68 25.04
CA SER A 389 2.22 -21.12 24.80
C SER A 389 1.55 -20.48 26.03
N PRO A 390 1.66 -21.02 27.27
CA PRO A 390 1.15 -20.34 28.46
C PRO A 390 1.80 -18.98 28.71
N VAL A 391 3.12 -18.88 28.53
CA VAL A 391 3.90 -17.66 28.75
C VAL A 391 3.58 -16.62 27.69
N ILE A 392 3.36 -17.02 26.43
CA ILE A 392 2.82 -16.14 25.37
C ILE A 392 1.49 -15.51 25.80
N ILE A 393 0.60 -16.27 26.46
CA ILE A 393 -0.63 -15.71 27.02
C ILE A 393 -0.37 -14.83 28.26
N GLY A 394 0.68 -15.12 29.03
CA GLY A 394 1.15 -14.22 30.10
C GLY A 394 1.60 -12.86 29.56
N ILE A 395 2.41 -12.84 28.51
CA ILE A 395 2.84 -11.62 27.81
C ILE A 395 1.63 -10.86 27.27
N LEU A 396 0.65 -11.57 26.70
CA LEU A 396 -0.63 -10.98 26.29
C LEU A 396 -1.35 -10.31 27.47
N ALA A 397 -1.39 -10.96 28.64
CA ALA A 397 -1.99 -10.41 29.85
C ALA A 397 -1.30 -9.13 30.35
N LEU A 398 0.03 -9.13 30.33
CA LEU A 398 0.84 -7.97 30.66
C LEU A 398 0.59 -6.82 29.68
N GLY A 399 0.56 -7.10 28.37
CA GLY A 399 0.26 -6.10 27.34
C GLY A 399 -1.12 -5.48 27.52
N VAL A 400 -2.17 -6.27 27.77
CA VAL A 400 -3.51 -5.72 28.03
C VAL A 400 -3.53 -4.84 29.29
N LYS A 401 -2.86 -5.26 30.37
CA LYS A 401 -2.71 -4.45 31.58
C LYS A 401 -2.02 -3.12 31.28
N MET A 402 -0.86 -3.15 30.61
CA MET A 402 -0.12 -1.94 30.24
C MET A 402 -0.97 -1.00 29.40
N LYS A 403 -1.78 -1.54 28.47
CA LYS A 403 -2.72 -0.74 27.69
C LYS A 403 -3.76 -0.04 28.57
N GLN A 404 -4.32 -0.76 29.54
CA GLN A 404 -5.27 -0.22 30.50
C GLN A 404 -4.65 0.88 31.37
N GLU A 405 -3.37 0.75 31.71
CA GLU A 405 -2.56 1.74 32.44
C GLU A 405 -1.98 2.85 31.54
N SER A 406 -2.30 2.85 30.23
CA SER A 406 -1.79 3.80 29.24
C SER A 406 -0.25 3.88 29.15
N LYS A 407 0.42 2.75 29.40
CA LYS A 407 1.89 2.62 29.26
C LYS A 407 2.29 2.39 27.81
N SER A 408 3.56 2.66 27.51
CA SER A 408 4.12 2.40 26.18
C SER A 408 4.43 0.91 26.02
N ALA A 409 4.21 0.36 24.82
CA ALA A 409 4.54 -1.02 24.51
C ALA A 409 6.03 -1.34 24.73
N GLU A 410 6.92 -0.37 24.52
CA GLU A 410 8.37 -0.49 24.70
C GLU A 410 8.77 -0.77 26.15
N GLU A 411 7.92 -0.45 27.12
CA GLU A 411 8.22 -0.66 28.54
C GLU A 411 8.09 -2.12 28.98
N ILE A 412 7.58 -2.99 28.11
CA ILE A 412 7.36 -4.39 28.47
C ILE A 412 8.66 -5.10 28.85
N ASP A 413 9.77 -4.75 28.21
CA ASP A 413 11.07 -5.34 28.51
C ASP A 413 11.51 -5.06 29.95
N LYS A 414 11.16 -3.90 30.52
CA LYS A 414 11.47 -3.57 31.91
C LYS A 414 10.80 -4.55 32.88
N ALA A 415 9.57 -4.93 32.57
CA ALA A 415 8.82 -5.89 33.37
C ALA A 415 9.32 -7.33 33.17
N LEU A 416 9.72 -7.69 31.94
CA LEU A 416 10.22 -9.02 31.62
C LEU A 416 11.66 -9.27 32.08
N LEU A 417 12.49 -8.22 32.23
CA LEU A 417 13.87 -8.32 32.74
C LEU A 417 13.97 -9.04 34.10
N ASN A 418 12.95 -8.90 34.95
CA ASN A 418 12.90 -9.51 36.27
C ASN A 418 12.35 -10.95 36.26
N VAL A 419 11.96 -11.47 35.10
CA VAL A 419 11.40 -12.81 34.95
C VAL A 419 12.47 -13.75 34.40
N ASP A 420 12.93 -14.68 35.23
CA ASP A 420 13.81 -15.75 34.78
C ASP A 420 13.01 -16.83 34.03
N PHE A 421 13.12 -16.82 32.70
CA PHE A 421 12.47 -17.77 31.79
C PHE A 421 13.13 -19.15 31.74
N SER A 422 14.20 -19.40 32.50
CA SER A 422 14.84 -20.71 32.56
C SER A 422 13.85 -21.82 32.94
N MET A 423 13.90 -22.95 32.22
CA MET A 423 13.12 -24.15 32.55
C MET A 423 13.41 -24.73 33.94
N ASP A 424 14.53 -24.35 34.56
CA ASP A 424 14.90 -24.80 35.90
C ASP A 424 14.35 -23.90 37.01
N ASN A 425 13.81 -22.73 36.67
CA ASN A 425 13.19 -21.84 37.66
C ASN A 425 11.92 -22.48 38.25
N ASP A 426 11.88 -22.60 39.57
CA ASP A 426 10.78 -23.21 40.32
C ASP A 426 9.46 -22.44 40.21
N LEU A 427 9.50 -21.16 39.79
CA LEU A 427 8.33 -20.38 39.42
C LEU A 427 7.44 -21.13 38.42
N TRP A 428 8.03 -21.76 37.40
CA TRP A 428 7.24 -22.39 36.34
C TRP A 428 6.54 -23.67 36.79
N LYS A 429 7.06 -24.34 37.83
CA LYS A 429 6.37 -25.44 38.51
C LYS A 429 5.26 -24.92 39.42
N SER A 430 5.51 -23.83 40.16
CA SER A 430 4.50 -23.24 41.06
C SER A 430 3.30 -22.68 40.28
N LEU A 431 3.55 -22.11 39.10
CA LEU A 431 2.52 -21.67 38.15
C LEU A 431 1.89 -22.81 37.35
N LYS A 432 2.30 -24.07 37.57
CA LYS A 432 1.82 -25.26 36.84
C LYS A 432 2.02 -25.20 35.33
N VAL A 433 3.00 -24.42 34.86
CA VAL A 433 3.45 -24.41 33.45
C VAL A 433 4.24 -25.66 33.15
N LEU A 434 5.05 -26.14 34.11
CA LEU A 434 5.77 -27.41 34.00
C LEU A 434 5.17 -28.47 34.90
N ASN A 435 5.09 -29.71 34.41
CA ASN A 435 4.83 -30.88 35.25
C ASN A 435 6.13 -31.45 35.85
N ASN A 436 6.02 -32.48 36.69
CA ASN A 436 7.17 -33.15 37.32
C ASN A 436 8.18 -33.76 36.33
N LYS A 437 7.77 -33.97 35.07
CA LYS A 437 8.62 -34.45 33.97
C LYS A 437 9.17 -33.31 33.10
N LYS A 438 9.05 -32.05 33.55
CA LYS A 438 9.41 -30.82 32.82
C LYS A 438 8.70 -30.66 31.46
N HIS A 439 7.50 -31.22 31.29
CA HIS A 439 6.69 -30.98 30.10
C HIS A 439 5.76 -29.78 30.30
N VAL A 440 5.67 -28.93 29.28
CA VAL A 440 4.79 -27.75 29.28
C VAL A 440 3.32 -28.17 29.31
N GLN A 441 2.56 -27.59 30.23
CA GLN A 441 1.14 -27.81 30.44
C GLN A 441 0.36 -26.55 30.06
N PHE A 442 -0.41 -26.61 28.96
CA PHE A 442 -1.14 -25.43 28.51
C PHE A 442 -2.30 -25.06 29.47
N ARG A 443 -3.25 -25.97 29.68
CA ARG A 443 -4.51 -25.67 30.38
C ARG A 443 -4.34 -25.43 31.89
N TYR A 444 -3.48 -26.21 32.54
CA TYR A 444 -3.37 -26.21 34.01
C TYR A 444 -2.69 -24.97 34.59
N GLY A 445 -1.72 -24.40 33.86
CA GLY A 445 -1.01 -23.20 34.31
C GLY A 445 -1.63 -21.89 33.86
N LEU A 446 -2.53 -21.90 32.88
CA LEU A 446 -2.95 -20.69 32.17
C LEU A 446 -3.52 -19.60 33.10
N LYS A 447 -4.41 -19.96 34.04
CA LYS A 447 -4.98 -19.00 35.00
C LYS A 447 -3.92 -18.41 35.94
N HIS A 448 -2.97 -19.24 36.40
CA HIS A 448 -1.89 -18.81 37.28
C HIS A 448 -0.90 -17.91 36.55
N VAL A 449 -0.61 -18.21 35.29
CA VAL A 449 0.24 -17.37 34.44
C VAL A 449 -0.40 -16.01 34.17
N ILE A 450 -1.68 -15.97 33.80
CA ILE A 450 -2.41 -14.71 33.61
C ILE A 450 -2.35 -13.87 34.90
N ASP A 451 -2.68 -14.46 36.05
CA ASP A 451 -2.64 -13.76 37.34
C ASP A 451 -1.25 -13.22 37.70
N TYR A 452 -0.20 -14.01 37.45
CA TYR A 452 1.19 -13.60 37.69
C TYR A 452 1.59 -12.43 36.80
N PHE A 453 1.41 -12.53 35.48
CA PHE A 453 1.82 -11.48 34.54
C PHE A 453 1.00 -10.20 34.71
N SER A 454 -0.29 -10.29 35.03
CA SER A 454 -1.12 -9.12 35.35
C SER A 454 -0.68 -8.40 36.63
N LYS A 455 0.17 -9.00 37.47
CA LYS A 455 0.70 -8.38 38.70
C LYS A 455 2.14 -7.89 38.57
N LEU A 456 2.82 -8.14 37.45
CA LEU A 456 4.15 -7.61 37.23
C LEU A 456 4.13 -6.09 37.22
N ASP A 457 5.11 -5.48 37.89
CA ASP A 457 5.30 -4.03 37.85
C ASP A 457 5.80 -3.64 36.45
N VAL A 458 5.19 -2.59 35.92
CA VAL A 458 5.44 -2.03 34.58
C VAL A 458 5.76 -0.56 34.66
#